data_AF-A0A6P0TKC0-F1
#
_entry.id   AF-A0A6P0TKC0-F1
#
_cell.length_a   1.000
_cell.length_b   1.000
_cell.length_c   1.000
_cell.angle_alpha   90.00
_cell.angle_beta   90.00
_cell.angle_gamma   90.00
#
_symmetry.space_group_name_H-M   'P 1'
#
loop_
_entity.id
_entity.type
_entity.pdbx_description
1 polymer ?
#
loop_
_entity_poly.entity_id
_entity_poly.type
_entity_poly.pdbx_seq_one_letter_code
_entity_poly.pdbx_strand_id
1 'polypeptide(L)'
;MTQTEINTITVAKKAFDKFTHGLATGEWEAFLDMLTDDFTFWFPIGKFHGLNEGKDRAREFFQYVSEAYSEGLLITSLDNITSNKTTVVFEFRDKGPMWGKSYNPYSAPQNVA
;
A
#
# COMPACT_ATOMS: atom_id res chain seq x y z
N MET A 1 -17.32 -13.67 14.45
CA MET A 1 -17.32 -12.94 13.17
C MET A 1 -18.53 -13.36 12.37
N THR A 2 -19.23 -12.41 11.75
CA THR A 2 -20.35 -12.68 10.85
C THR A 2 -19.85 -13.15 9.48
N GLN A 3 -20.70 -13.80 8.66
CA GLN A 3 -20.35 -14.21 7.30
C GLN A 3 -19.88 -13.03 6.43
N THR A 4 -20.45 -11.84 6.64
CA THR A 4 -20.07 -10.60 5.97
C THR A 4 -18.67 -10.13 6.39
N GLU A 5 -18.33 -10.20 7.68
CA GLU A 5 -16.98 -9.89 8.17
C GLU A 5 -15.95 -10.88 7.61
N ILE A 6 -16.29 -12.17 7.53
CA ILE A 6 -15.43 -13.20 6.92
C ILE A 6 -15.19 -12.90 5.44
N ASN A 7 -16.21 -12.48 4.69
CA ASN A 7 -16.05 -12.10 3.29
C ASN A 7 -15.14 -10.86 3.15
N THR A 8 -15.36 -9.85 4.00
CA THR A 8 -14.59 -8.59 4.01
C THR A 8 -13.12 -8.83 4.24
N ILE A 9 -12.75 -9.59 5.28
CA ILE A 9 -11.34 -9.91 5.54
C ILE A 9 -10.72 -10.80 4.46
N THR A 10 -11.51 -11.67 3.82
CA THR A 10 -11.03 -12.52 2.72
C THR A 10 -10.69 -11.70 1.48
N VAL A 11 -11.58 -10.78 1.08
CA VAL A 11 -11.33 -9.87 -0.05
C VAL A 11 -10.15 -8.95 0.25
N ALA A 12 -10.07 -8.40 1.46
CA ALA A 12 -8.98 -7.51 1.86
C ALA A 12 -7.62 -8.22 1.84
N LYS A 13 -7.52 -9.46 2.33
CA LYS A 13 -6.27 -10.24 2.27
C LYS A 13 -5.84 -10.50 0.83
N LYS A 14 -6.78 -10.86 -0.04
CA LYS A 14 -6.50 -11.03 -1.48
C LYS A 14 -5.99 -9.73 -2.10
N ALA A 15 -6.60 -8.59 -1.78
CA ALA A 15 -6.14 -7.29 -2.25
C ALA A 15 -4.74 -6.96 -1.70
N PHE A 16 -4.48 -7.25 -0.42
CA PHE A 16 -3.18 -7.03 0.21
C PHE A 16 -2.06 -7.89 -0.39
N ASP A 17 -2.36 -9.13 -0.81
CA ASP A 17 -1.40 -9.97 -1.54
C ASP A 17 -1.03 -9.35 -2.90
N LYS A 18 -2.02 -8.81 -3.63
CA LYS A 18 -1.78 -8.12 -4.91
C LYS A 18 -1.07 -6.78 -4.72
N PHE A 19 -1.40 -6.05 -3.66
CA PHE A 19 -0.71 -4.83 -3.25
C PHE A 19 0.76 -5.12 -2.93
N THR A 20 1.05 -6.18 -2.17
CA THR A 20 2.41 -6.61 -1.84
C THR A 20 3.20 -7.00 -3.09
N HIS A 21 2.56 -7.70 -4.05
CA HIS A 21 3.15 -7.99 -5.34
C HIS A 21 3.51 -6.70 -6.10
N GLY A 22 2.57 -5.76 -6.21
CA GLY A 22 2.80 -4.48 -6.87
C GLY A 22 3.91 -3.65 -6.22
N LEU A 23 4.00 -3.66 -4.89
CA LEU A 23 5.12 -3.03 -4.18
C LEU A 23 6.47 -3.65 -4.53
N ALA A 24 6.55 -4.98 -4.59
CA ALA A 24 7.79 -5.70 -4.83
C ALA A 24 8.25 -5.65 -6.31
N THR A 25 7.32 -5.59 -7.26
CA THR A 25 7.62 -5.76 -8.70
C THR A 25 7.29 -4.56 -9.58
N GLY A 26 6.44 -3.66 -9.09
CA GLY A 26 5.82 -2.60 -9.88
C GLY A 26 4.68 -3.04 -10.80
N GLU A 27 4.27 -4.31 -10.74
CA GLU A 27 3.17 -4.84 -11.53
C GLU A 27 1.82 -4.64 -10.81
N TRP A 28 1.16 -3.52 -11.07
CA TRP A 28 -0.01 -3.08 -10.32
C TRP A 28 -1.37 -3.55 -10.85
N GLU A 29 -1.46 -4.03 -12.10
CA GLU A 29 -2.76 -4.28 -12.74
C GLU A 29 -3.63 -5.28 -11.96
N ALA A 30 -3.03 -6.32 -11.36
CA ALA A 30 -3.79 -7.27 -10.54
C ALA A 30 -4.40 -6.66 -9.27
N PHE A 31 -3.81 -5.58 -8.72
CA PHE A 31 -4.39 -4.83 -7.62
C PHE A 31 -5.44 -3.83 -8.13
N LEU A 32 -5.13 -3.10 -9.20
CA LEU A 32 -6.03 -2.13 -9.83
C LEU A 32 -7.34 -2.76 -10.32
N ASP A 33 -7.31 -4.00 -10.81
CA ASP A 33 -8.48 -4.77 -11.23
C ASP A 33 -9.45 -5.07 -10.08
N MET A 34 -8.97 -5.07 -8.83
CA MET A 34 -9.81 -5.27 -7.65
C MET A 34 -10.51 -3.98 -7.17
N LEU A 35 -10.09 -2.82 -7.67
CA LEU A 35 -10.65 -1.54 -7.28
C LEU A 35 -11.94 -1.25 -8.03
N THR A 36 -12.92 -0.71 -7.32
CA THR A 36 -14.17 -0.20 -7.91
C THR A 36 -13.90 1.02 -8.78
N ASP A 37 -14.82 1.33 -9.70
CA ASP A 37 -14.67 2.49 -10.59
C ASP A 37 -14.71 3.82 -9.82
N ASP A 38 -15.41 3.85 -8.68
CA ASP A 38 -15.51 4.98 -7.75
C ASP A 38 -14.45 4.93 -6.63
N PHE A 39 -13.37 4.17 -6.82
CA PHE A 39 -12.31 4.05 -5.82
C PHE A 39 -11.73 5.41 -5.41
N THR A 40 -11.47 5.56 -4.11
CA THR A 40 -10.78 6.73 -3.56
C THR A 40 -9.65 6.29 -2.64
N PHE A 41 -8.62 7.13 -2.50
CA PHE A 41 -7.57 6.92 -1.52
C PHE A 41 -7.12 8.24 -0.90
N TRP A 42 -6.64 8.14 0.34
CA TRP A 42 -6.06 9.25 1.07
C TRP A 42 -4.56 9.03 1.21
N PHE A 43 -3.78 10.08 0.92
CA PHE A 43 -2.33 10.02 1.09
C PHE A 43 -1.82 11.25 1.88
N PRO A 44 -0.85 11.09 2.80
CA PRO A 44 -0.57 12.10 3.81
C PRO A 44 0.19 13.32 3.29
N ILE A 45 1.04 13.20 2.26
CA ILE A 45 1.94 14.29 1.82
C ILE A 45 2.24 14.25 0.31
N GLY A 46 2.84 15.33 -0.20
CA GLY A 46 3.36 15.37 -1.58
C GLY A 46 2.28 15.52 -2.66
N LYS A 47 2.60 15.11 -3.89
CA LYS A 47 1.73 15.26 -5.08
C LYS A 47 0.32 14.67 -4.93
N PHE A 48 0.18 13.66 -4.07
CA PHE A 48 -1.07 12.96 -3.81
C PHE A 48 -1.68 13.33 -2.45
N HIS A 49 -1.23 14.40 -1.79
CA HIS A 49 -1.76 14.83 -0.49
C HIS A 49 -3.29 15.00 -0.53
N GLY A 50 -3.96 14.43 0.47
CA GLY A 50 -5.42 14.53 0.63
C GLY A 50 -6.19 13.41 -0.08
N LEU A 51 -7.44 13.70 -0.42
CA LEU A 51 -8.34 12.79 -1.13
C LEU A 51 -7.99 12.73 -2.63
N ASN A 52 -7.92 11.53 -3.16
CA ASN A 52 -7.74 11.26 -4.58
C ASN A 52 -8.85 10.32 -5.06
N GLU A 53 -9.36 10.55 -6.27
CA GLU A 53 -10.57 9.91 -6.77
C GLU A 53 -10.34 9.28 -8.14
N GLY A 54 -10.88 8.06 -8.33
CA GLY A 54 -10.87 7.34 -9.59
C GLY A 54 -9.66 6.43 -9.82
N LYS A 55 -9.86 5.38 -10.61
CA LYS A 55 -8.84 4.36 -10.93
C LYS A 55 -7.65 4.92 -11.70
N ASP A 56 -7.85 5.92 -12.56
CA ASP A 56 -6.74 6.54 -13.30
C ASP A 56 -5.78 7.28 -12.36
N ARG A 57 -6.31 7.97 -11.36
CA ARG A 57 -5.50 8.63 -10.33
C ARG A 57 -4.79 7.62 -9.43
N ALA A 58 -5.43 6.50 -9.12
CA ALA A 58 -4.80 5.40 -8.40
C ALA A 58 -3.65 4.78 -9.22
N ARG A 59 -3.84 4.55 -10.52
CA ARG A 59 -2.78 4.05 -11.42
C ARG A 59 -1.57 4.99 -11.44
N GLU A 60 -1.80 6.29 -11.57
CA GLU A 60 -0.75 7.31 -11.52
C GLU A 60 0.02 7.25 -10.18
N PHE A 61 -0.69 7.11 -9.06
CA PHE A 61 -0.07 6.98 -7.74
C PHE A 61 0.80 5.74 -7.62
N PHE A 62 0.30 4.57 -8.03
CA PHE A 62 1.06 3.33 -7.92
C PHE A 62 2.27 3.28 -8.86
N GLN A 63 2.15 3.85 -10.06
CA GLN A 63 3.30 4.06 -10.94
C GLN A 63 4.35 4.94 -10.28
N TYR A 64 3.95 6.07 -9.69
CA TYR A 64 4.87 6.93 -8.93
C TYR A 64 5.54 6.20 -7.75
N VAL A 65 4.81 5.33 -7.04
CA VAL A 65 5.39 4.48 -5.98
C VAL A 65 6.48 3.57 -6.56
N SER A 66 6.25 2.93 -7.70
CA SER A 66 7.28 2.09 -8.35
C SER A 66 8.45 2.86 -8.93
N GLU A 67 8.24 4.10 -9.38
CA GLU A 67 9.35 4.98 -9.77
C GLU A 67 10.21 5.35 -8.56
N ALA A 68 9.57 5.60 -7.41
CA ALA A 68 10.27 5.87 -6.16
C ALA A 68 11.01 4.65 -5.62
N TYR A 69 10.46 3.45 -5.78
CA TYR A 69 11.03 2.18 -5.33
C TYR A 69 11.30 1.26 -6.51
N SER A 70 12.17 1.69 -7.43
CA SER A 70 12.42 0.99 -8.70
C SER A 70 13.03 -0.41 -8.56
N GLU A 71 13.62 -0.71 -7.40
CA GLU A 71 14.15 -2.04 -7.06
C GLU A 71 13.17 -2.87 -6.20
N GLY A 72 11.96 -2.35 -6.00
CA GLY A 72 10.91 -2.94 -5.17
C GLY A 72 10.91 -2.46 -3.72
N LEU A 73 9.73 -2.48 -3.13
CA LEU A 73 9.47 -2.26 -1.71
C LEU A 73 8.93 -3.58 -1.12
N LEU A 74 9.64 -4.16 -0.16
CA LEU A 74 9.29 -5.47 0.41
C LEU A 74 8.63 -5.31 1.77
N ILE A 75 7.49 -5.97 1.96
CA ILE A 75 6.90 -6.14 3.29
C ILE A 75 7.76 -7.13 4.08
N THR A 76 8.32 -6.68 5.20
CA THR A 76 9.20 -7.47 6.07
C THR A 76 8.44 -8.16 7.21
N SER A 77 7.30 -7.59 7.62
CA SER A 77 6.41 -8.18 8.62
C SER A 77 5.02 -7.58 8.53
N LEU A 78 4.00 -8.40 8.80
CA LEU A 78 2.62 -7.99 9.01
C LEU A 78 2.32 -8.15 10.50
N ASP A 79 2.26 -7.02 11.20
CA ASP A 79 2.22 -6.98 12.66
C ASP A 79 0.80 -7.16 13.19
N ASN A 80 -0.18 -6.59 12.49
CA ASN A 80 -1.58 -6.69 12.90
C ASN A 80 -2.55 -6.61 11.72
N ILE A 81 -3.70 -7.26 11.89
CA ILE A 81 -4.85 -7.12 11.00
C ILE A 81 -6.09 -6.88 11.87
N THR A 82 -6.67 -5.69 11.76
CA THR A 82 -7.95 -5.39 12.41
C THR A 82 -9.05 -5.26 11.35
N SER A 83 -10.27 -5.65 11.69
CA SER A 83 -11.39 -5.59 10.75
C SER A 83 -12.72 -5.33 11.43
N ASN A 84 -13.65 -4.78 10.65
CA ASN A 84 -15.06 -4.70 10.98
C ASN A 84 -15.89 -5.16 9.77
N LYS A 85 -17.18 -4.81 9.73
CA LYS A 85 -18.10 -5.24 8.67
C LYS A 85 -17.69 -4.82 7.25
N THR A 86 -16.94 -3.74 7.09
CA THR A 86 -16.64 -3.13 5.77
C THR A 86 -15.18 -2.73 5.59
N THR A 87 -14.38 -2.72 6.66
CA THR A 87 -13.04 -2.13 6.66
C THR A 87 -12.05 -3.11 7.28
N VAL A 88 -10.86 -3.16 6.68
CA VAL A 88 -9.72 -3.92 7.18
C VAL A 88 -8.50 -3.01 7.19
N VAL A 89 -7.73 -3.04 8.28
CA VAL A 89 -6.49 -2.30 8.42
C VAL A 89 -5.35 -3.29 8.57
N PHE A 90 -4.30 -3.10 7.77
CA PHE A 90 -3.05 -3.86 7.84
C PHE A 90 -1.97 -2.95 8.43
N GLU A 91 -1.39 -3.36 9.55
CA GLU A 91 -0.23 -2.70 10.15
C GLU A 91 1.00 -3.53 9.82
N PHE A 92 1.94 -2.97 9.07
CA PHE A 92 3.08 -3.71 8.53
C PHE A 92 4.35 -2.86 8.50
N ARG A 93 5.48 -3.54 8.33
CA ARG A 93 6.80 -2.91 8.12
C ARG A 93 7.30 -3.24 6.73
N ASP A 94 7.89 -2.26 6.05
CA ASP A 94 8.47 -2.44 4.73
C ASP A 94 9.95 -1.99 4.67
N LYS A 95 10.62 -2.40 3.58
CA LYS A 95 12.00 -2.03 3.28
C LYS A 95 12.28 -2.11 1.79
N GLY A 96 12.93 -1.09 1.26
CA GLY A 96 13.37 -1.00 -0.13
C GLY A 96 14.23 0.25 -0.30
N PRO A 97 15.00 0.38 -1.38
CA PRO A 97 15.69 1.63 -1.67
C PRO A 97 14.71 2.63 -2.30
N MET A 98 14.62 3.84 -1.73
CA MET A 98 13.85 4.94 -2.30
C MET A 98 14.78 5.80 -3.14
N TRP A 99 14.51 5.92 -4.44
CA TRP A 99 15.34 6.61 -5.42
C TRP A 99 16.82 6.16 -5.36
N GLY A 100 17.04 4.85 -5.24
CA GLY A 100 18.37 4.23 -5.15
C GLY A 100 19.11 4.48 -3.82
N LYS A 101 18.49 5.15 -2.84
CA LYS A 101 19.05 5.35 -1.50
C LYS A 101 18.40 4.38 -0.53
N SER A 102 19.18 3.80 0.38
CA SER A 102 18.63 2.93 1.43
C SER A 102 17.55 3.68 2.21
N TYR A 103 16.29 3.27 2.04
CA TYR A 103 15.18 3.81 2.79
C TYR A 103 14.91 2.88 3.98
N ASN A 104 15.08 3.43 5.17
CA ASN A 104 14.66 2.81 6.42
C ASN A 104 13.78 3.82 7.17
N PRO A 105 12.44 3.71 7.11
CA PRO A 105 11.57 4.63 7.82
C PRO A 105 11.70 4.50 9.35
N TYR A 106 12.35 3.45 9.85
CA TYR A 106 12.53 3.16 11.28
C TYR A 106 13.92 3.51 11.82
N SER A 107 14.82 4.09 11.01
CA SER A 107 16.06 4.64 11.56
C SER A 107 15.76 5.96 12.29
N ALA A 108 15.98 5.97 13.61
CA ALA A 108 15.97 7.18 14.41
C ALA A 108 16.88 8.26 13.78
N PRO A 109 16.56 9.56 13.90
CA PRO A 109 17.47 10.62 13.48
C PRO A 109 18.80 10.41 14.22
N GLN A 110 19.88 10.22 13.48
CA GLN A 110 21.20 10.33 14.07
C GLN A 110 21.38 11.80 14.45
N ASN A 111 21.33 12.07 15.76
CA ASN A 111 21.72 13.35 16.31
C ASN A 111 23.12 13.68 15.80
N VAL A 112 23.21 14.63 14.87
CA VAL A 112 24.46 15.32 14.57
C VAL A 112 24.80 16.16 15.79
N ALA A 113 25.79 15.68 16.55
CA ALA A 113 26.48 16.44 17.58
C ALA A 113 27.42 17.47 16.94
#